data_AF-A0A940PZL0-F1
#
_entry.id   AF-A0A940PZL0-F1
#
_cell.length_a   1.000
_cell.length_b   1.000
_cell.length_c   1.000
_cell.angle_alpha   90.00
_cell.angle_beta   90.00
_cell.angle_gamma   90.00
#
_symmetry.space_group_name_H-M   'P 1'
#
loop_
_entity.id
_entity.type
_entity.pdbx_description
1 polymer ?
#
loop_
_entity_poly.entity_id
_entity_poly.type
_entity_poly.pdbx_seq_one_letter_code
_entity_poly.pdbx_strand_id
1 'polypeptide(L)'
;MNKKIAMLTALLAVGITFAACGGGSSQQSETTAAETTVAEETTAAEVSDTADTAVEEDILPEESESLEVSEDTAEESELVDDSTESEGAAEGETASSNPLYPAVEKALSESEWPVMAEVTDEVILKEFFLIDPADANFKELIVMQCPISAAMSEIIIINAEDVSAAEETLEARKTKAIEQDAWYPNDQELAAASIVGTNGNYAYYIIGENASSAEQSINDYISSLS
;
A
#
# COMPACT_ATOMS: atom_id res chain seq x y z
N MET A 1 40.36 12.37 -13.78
CA MET A 1 41.17 11.57 -12.82
C MET A 1 40.20 10.72 -12.03
N ASN A 2 40.21 9.41 -12.27
CA ASN A 2 39.26 8.46 -11.70
C ASN A 2 39.88 7.87 -10.42
N LYS A 3 39.19 7.95 -9.28
CA LYS A 3 39.61 7.29 -8.05
C LYS A 3 38.54 6.27 -7.64
N LYS A 4 38.85 5.00 -7.88
CA LYS A 4 38.09 3.84 -7.42
C LYS A 4 38.35 3.64 -5.93
N ILE A 5 37.31 3.51 -5.12
CA ILE A 5 37.41 3.10 -3.71
C ILE A 5 37.05 1.61 -3.64
N ALA A 6 37.95 0.86 -3.00
CA ALA A 6 37.95 -0.59 -2.94
C ALA A 6 37.13 -1.12 -1.76
N MET A 7 36.50 -2.25 -2.03
CA MET A 7 35.72 -3.16 -1.19
C MET A 7 36.57 -3.79 -0.06
N LEU A 8 36.02 -3.92 1.15
CA LEU A 8 36.61 -4.76 2.20
C LEU A 8 35.51 -5.60 2.88
N THR A 9 35.35 -6.83 2.40
CA THR A 9 34.45 -7.85 2.93
C THR A 9 35.16 -8.62 4.03
N ALA A 10 34.73 -8.49 5.28
CA ALA A 10 35.24 -9.26 6.41
C ALA A 10 34.42 -10.54 6.58
N LEU A 11 35.06 -11.67 6.26
CA LEU A 11 34.53 -13.02 6.28
C LEU A 11 34.87 -13.63 7.65
N LEU A 12 33.86 -13.93 8.47
CA LEU A 12 34.06 -14.61 9.77
C LEU A 12 33.17 -15.85 9.81
N ALA A 13 33.78 -16.99 9.48
CA ALA A 13 33.21 -18.32 9.56
C ALA A 13 33.99 -19.13 10.60
N VAL A 14 33.32 -19.57 11.68
CA VAL A 14 33.52 -20.80 12.50
C VAL A 14 32.30 -20.81 13.44
N GLY A 15 31.36 -21.75 13.45
CA GLY A 15 31.39 -23.18 13.16
C GLY A 15 31.46 -23.96 14.48
N ILE A 16 30.35 -24.56 14.94
CA ILE A 16 30.20 -25.91 15.52
C ILE A 16 28.82 -26.02 16.16
N THR A 17 28.02 -26.92 15.58
CA THR A 17 26.75 -27.48 16.06
C THR A 17 26.94 -28.48 17.19
N PHE A 18 26.01 -28.56 18.15
CA PHE A 18 25.56 -29.84 18.72
C PHE A 18 24.11 -29.69 19.22
N ALA A 19 23.25 -30.60 18.77
CA ALA A 19 21.90 -30.79 19.26
C ALA A 19 21.91 -31.36 20.69
N ALA A 20 21.06 -30.83 21.57
CA ALA A 20 20.67 -31.50 22.81
C ALA A 20 19.15 -31.49 22.93
N CYS A 21 18.60 -32.69 22.84
CA CYS A 21 17.22 -33.07 23.15
C CYS A 21 17.07 -33.22 24.67
N GLY A 22 15.87 -32.99 25.20
CA GLY A 22 15.44 -33.59 26.48
C GLY A 22 15.08 -32.58 27.58
N GLY A 23 13.78 -32.56 27.92
CA GLY A 23 13.24 -31.81 29.03
C GLY A 23 13.59 -32.38 30.41
N GLY A 24 13.13 -31.68 31.44
CA GLY A 24 13.18 -32.14 32.82
C GLY A 24 13.48 -31.02 33.80
N SER A 25 12.48 -30.71 34.61
CA SER A 25 12.43 -29.67 35.63
C SER A 25 13.62 -29.63 36.61
N SER A 26 13.77 -28.43 37.16
CA SER A 26 13.98 -28.11 38.58
C SER A 26 15.39 -27.79 39.12
N GLN A 27 15.35 -26.75 39.95
CA GLN A 27 16.26 -26.32 41.03
C GLN A 27 17.49 -25.47 40.70
N GLN A 28 17.27 -24.15 40.82
CA GLN A 28 17.77 -23.31 41.91
C GLN A 28 19.14 -23.64 42.54
N SER A 29 20.07 -22.71 42.38
CA SER A 29 20.86 -22.08 43.46
C SER A 29 21.53 -20.85 42.82
N GLU A 30 21.28 -19.61 43.29
CA GLU A 30 22.01 -18.95 44.38
C GLU A 30 23.51 -19.22 44.29
N THR A 31 24.45 -18.29 44.25
CA THR A 31 24.57 -16.86 44.60
C THR A 31 26.02 -16.53 44.25
N THR A 32 26.36 -15.29 43.86
CA THR A 32 27.54 -14.56 44.37
C THR A 32 27.45 -13.11 43.88
N ALA A 33 27.01 -12.26 44.80
CA ALA A 33 27.33 -10.83 44.85
C ALA A 33 28.85 -10.67 45.06
N ALA A 34 29.56 -9.60 44.75
CA ALA A 34 29.28 -8.23 44.38
C ALA A 34 30.60 -7.71 43.74
N GLU A 35 30.59 -6.59 43.02
CA GLU A 35 31.29 -5.40 43.52
C GLU A 35 30.95 -4.14 42.71
N THR A 36 30.66 -3.12 43.50
CA THR A 36 30.37 -1.73 43.22
C THR A 36 31.57 -1.00 42.62
N THR A 37 31.33 -0.04 41.73
CA THR A 37 32.01 1.28 41.80
C THR A 37 31.22 2.33 41.03
N VAL A 38 30.91 3.41 41.76
CA VAL A 38 30.26 4.65 41.34
C VAL A 38 31.36 5.69 41.03
N ALA A 39 31.18 6.48 39.97
CA ALA A 39 31.44 7.94 39.91
C ALA A 39 31.16 8.39 38.45
N GLU A 40 30.06 9.09 38.14
CA GLU A 40 29.70 10.51 38.36
C GLU A 40 30.14 11.44 37.22
N GLU A 41 29.12 12.12 36.67
CA GLU A 41 29.03 13.39 35.94
C GLU A 41 30.02 13.77 34.82
N THR A 42 29.50 14.33 33.71
CA THR A 42 29.58 15.78 33.43
C THR A 42 28.68 16.14 32.22
N THR A 43 27.72 17.02 32.49
CA THR A 43 27.14 18.11 31.67
C THR A 43 27.54 18.26 30.19
N ALA A 44 26.52 18.41 29.33
CA ALA A 44 26.51 19.39 28.23
C ALA A 44 25.06 19.70 27.83
N ALA A 45 24.49 20.75 28.44
CA ALA A 45 23.37 21.48 27.86
C ALA A 45 23.97 22.61 27.03
N GLU A 46 23.79 22.56 25.71
CA GLU A 46 24.03 23.72 24.85
C GLU A 46 22.67 24.33 24.50
N VAL A 47 22.36 25.42 25.20
CA VAL A 47 21.41 26.43 24.78
C VAL A 47 22.19 27.34 23.82
N SER A 48 21.78 27.39 22.56
CA SER A 48 22.29 28.38 21.61
C SER A 48 21.29 29.52 21.48
N ASP A 49 21.87 30.71 21.61
CA ASP A 49 21.31 32.02 21.75
C ASP A 49 20.73 32.59 20.45
N THR A 50 19.77 33.50 20.64
CA THR A 50 19.48 34.69 19.83
C THR A 50 19.07 34.55 18.36
N ALA A 51 17.78 34.82 18.11
CA ALA A 51 17.35 35.51 16.90
C ALA A 51 16.35 36.62 17.31
N ASP A 52 16.88 37.83 17.46
CA ASP A 52 16.11 39.07 17.60
C ASP A 52 16.62 40.00 16.52
N THR A 53 15.88 40.13 15.41
CA THR A 53 15.67 41.44 14.77
C THR A 53 14.51 41.37 13.78
N ALA A 54 13.63 42.36 13.93
CA ALA A 54 12.44 42.66 13.17
C ALA A 54 12.61 42.60 11.65
N VAL A 55 11.59 42.05 10.98
CA VAL A 55 11.28 42.40 9.59
C VAL A 55 10.05 43.29 9.65
N GLU A 56 10.22 44.52 9.18
CA GLU A 56 9.18 45.54 9.13
C GLU A 56 8.01 45.07 8.24
N GLU A 57 6.81 45.14 8.81
CA GLU A 57 5.55 45.15 8.08
C GLU A 57 5.46 46.47 7.30
N ASP A 58 5.50 46.39 5.98
CA ASP A 58 5.03 47.48 5.11
C ASP A 58 4.12 46.92 4.04
N ILE A 59 2.82 46.89 4.35
CA ILE A 59 1.75 46.75 3.36
C ILE A 59 0.62 47.70 3.76
N LEU A 60 0.59 48.86 3.10
CA LEU A 60 -0.53 49.80 3.00
C LEU A 60 -0.99 49.83 1.53
N PRO A 61 -2.18 50.35 1.20
CA PRO A 61 -3.48 50.19 1.84
C PRO A 61 -4.55 49.68 0.85
N GLU A 62 -5.75 49.49 1.42
CA GLU A 62 -7.03 49.21 0.79
C GLU A 62 -7.40 50.17 -0.36
N GLU A 63 -8.05 49.63 -1.40
CA GLU A 63 -9.06 50.34 -2.18
C GLU A 63 -10.15 49.31 -2.58
N SER A 64 -11.33 49.53 -2.00
CA SER A 64 -12.67 49.46 -2.59
C SER A 64 -12.84 48.68 -3.91
N GLU A 65 -13.81 47.76 -3.97
CA GLU A 65 -14.94 47.87 -4.91
C GLU A 65 -16.16 47.10 -4.37
N SER A 66 -17.20 47.87 -4.07
CA SER A 66 -18.56 47.47 -3.81
C SER A 66 -19.23 46.97 -5.09
N LEU A 67 -19.78 45.76 -5.07
CA LEU A 67 -20.74 45.31 -6.09
C LEU A 67 -22.09 45.06 -5.44
N GLU A 68 -23.07 45.77 -5.98
CA GLU A 68 -24.45 45.80 -5.52
C GLU A 68 -25.14 44.46 -5.77
N VAL A 69 -25.71 43.93 -4.69
CA VAL A 69 -26.74 42.89 -4.74
C VAL A 69 -28.05 43.59 -5.15
N SER A 70 -28.59 43.18 -6.28
CA SER A 70 -29.99 43.43 -6.62
C SER A 70 -30.78 42.15 -6.38
N GLU A 71 -31.77 42.29 -5.51
CA GLU A 71 -32.86 41.34 -5.26
C GLU A 71 -33.66 41.11 -6.54
N ASP A 72 -34.04 39.86 -6.81
CA ASP A 72 -35.36 39.62 -7.39
C ASP A 72 -36.00 38.38 -6.76
N THR A 73 -37.27 38.57 -6.44
CA THR A 73 -38.14 37.70 -5.65
C THR A 73 -38.97 36.84 -6.60
N ALA A 74 -38.97 35.52 -6.39
CA ALA A 74 -40.04 34.68 -6.89
C ALA A 74 -40.26 33.51 -5.91
N GLU A 75 -41.23 33.67 -5.01
CA GLU A 75 -41.95 32.53 -4.45
C GLU A 75 -43.04 32.12 -5.43
N GLU A 76 -43.10 30.84 -5.79
CA GLU A 76 -44.24 29.96 -5.47
C GLU A 76 -44.02 28.54 -6.03
N SER A 77 -44.33 27.55 -5.18
CA SER A 77 -45.10 26.35 -5.51
C SER A 77 -44.67 25.46 -6.68
N GLU A 78 -44.21 24.24 -6.38
CA GLU A 78 -45.10 23.07 -6.35
C GLU A 78 -44.34 21.82 -5.89
N LEU A 79 -44.92 21.15 -4.88
CA LEU A 79 -44.59 19.81 -4.47
C LEU A 79 -45.21 18.82 -5.47
N VAL A 80 -44.37 18.11 -6.20
CA VAL A 80 -44.73 16.82 -6.84
C VAL A 80 -43.59 15.83 -6.60
N ASP A 81 -43.71 15.16 -5.46
CA ASP A 81 -43.08 13.88 -5.14
C ASP A 81 -43.90 12.78 -5.84
N ASP A 82 -43.36 12.22 -6.93
CA ASP A 82 -43.56 10.82 -7.37
C ASP A 82 -42.83 10.64 -8.71
N SER A 83 -41.62 10.10 -8.65
CA SER A 83 -41.04 9.34 -9.77
C SER A 83 -39.99 8.41 -9.19
N THR A 84 -40.44 7.18 -8.97
CA THR A 84 -39.62 5.99 -8.83
C THR A 84 -38.61 5.90 -9.98
N GLU A 85 -37.39 6.36 -9.78
CA GLU A 85 -36.24 5.92 -10.59
C GLU A 85 -35.61 4.70 -9.93
N SER A 86 -36.23 3.56 -10.25
CA SER A 86 -35.52 2.31 -10.37
C SER A 86 -34.69 2.37 -11.66
N GLU A 87 -33.45 2.84 -11.56
CA GLU A 87 -32.38 2.52 -12.51
C GLU A 87 -31.29 1.80 -11.69
N GLY A 88 -31.06 0.49 -11.78
CA GLY A 88 -31.37 -0.38 -12.90
C GLY A 88 -30.33 -0.27 -14.00
N ALA A 89 -29.05 -0.37 -13.67
CA ALA A 89 -28.03 -0.79 -14.63
C ALA A 89 -26.93 -1.56 -13.89
N ALA A 90 -27.13 -2.88 -13.77
CA ALA A 90 -26.02 -3.80 -13.83
C ALA A 90 -25.38 -3.59 -15.22
N GLU A 91 -24.42 -2.67 -15.30
CA GLU A 91 -23.57 -2.48 -16.47
C GLU A 91 -22.84 -3.81 -16.70
N GLY A 92 -23.16 -4.44 -17.84
CA GLY A 92 -22.77 -5.81 -18.14
C GLY A 92 -21.27 -6.02 -18.00
N GLU A 93 -20.91 -6.97 -17.15
CA GLU A 93 -19.58 -7.54 -17.03
C GLU A 93 -19.10 -7.97 -18.41
N THR A 94 -18.26 -7.13 -19.04
CA THR A 94 -17.44 -7.60 -20.15
C THR A 94 -16.43 -8.56 -19.53
N ALA A 95 -16.77 -9.85 -19.53
CA ALA A 95 -15.88 -10.90 -19.06
C ALA A 95 -14.53 -10.73 -19.76
N SER A 96 -13.49 -10.45 -18.96
CA SER A 96 -12.14 -10.33 -19.49
C SER A 96 -11.70 -11.66 -20.09
N SER A 97 -10.96 -11.61 -21.19
CA SER A 97 -10.34 -12.81 -21.78
C SER A 97 -9.09 -13.27 -21.02
N ASN A 98 -8.70 -12.55 -19.97
CA ASN A 98 -7.52 -12.85 -19.17
C ASN A 98 -7.71 -14.16 -18.40
N PRO A 99 -6.78 -15.14 -18.48
CA PRO A 99 -6.90 -16.43 -17.79
C PRO A 99 -6.94 -16.32 -16.25
N LEU A 100 -6.48 -15.19 -15.69
CA LEU A 100 -6.54 -14.92 -14.25
C LEU A 100 -7.85 -14.25 -13.81
N TYR A 101 -8.69 -13.82 -14.75
CA TYR A 101 -9.96 -13.15 -14.42
C TYR A 101 -10.89 -13.98 -13.54
N PRO A 102 -11.03 -15.31 -13.68
CA PRO A 102 -11.90 -16.09 -12.79
C PRO A 102 -11.44 -16.07 -11.31
N ALA A 103 -10.14 -15.88 -11.04
CA ALA A 103 -9.64 -15.72 -9.67
C ALA A 103 -10.10 -14.37 -9.09
N VAL A 104 -10.02 -13.31 -9.91
CA VAL A 104 -10.51 -11.97 -9.57
C VAL A 104 -12.02 -11.99 -9.38
N GLU A 105 -12.78 -12.54 -10.33
CA GLU A 105 -14.25 -12.62 -10.28
C GLU A 105 -14.71 -13.28 -8.99
N LYS A 106 -14.07 -14.39 -8.59
CA LYS A 106 -14.35 -15.04 -7.31
C LYS A 106 -14.12 -14.11 -6.12
N ALA A 107 -12.99 -13.40 -6.07
CA ALA A 107 -12.69 -12.43 -5.02
C ALA A 107 -13.69 -11.26 -4.96
N LEU A 108 -14.09 -10.75 -6.12
CA LEU A 108 -15.07 -9.66 -6.23
C LEU A 108 -16.50 -10.12 -5.88
N SER A 109 -16.83 -11.41 -6.06
CA SER A 109 -18.17 -11.95 -5.76
C SER A 109 -18.43 -12.22 -4.27
N GLU A 110 -17.36 -12.35 -3.46
CA GLU A 110 -17.47 -12.70 -2.04
C GLU A 110 -17.68 -11.48 -1.12
N SER A 111 -17.56 -10.26 -1.66
CA SER A 111 -17.66 -9.01 -0.91
C SER A 111 -18.01 -7.82 -1.81
N GLU A 112 -18.36 -6.67 -1.23
CA GLU A 112 -18.62 -5.46 -2.01
C GLU A 112 -17.30 -4.78 -2.40
N TRP A 113 -17.13 -4.48 -3.69
CA TRP A 113 -15.98 -3.74 -4.22
C TRP A 113 -16.47 -2.50 -4.96
N PRO A 114 -15.68 -1.42 -5.00
CA PRO A 114 -15.90 -0.38 -5.99
C PRO A 114 -15.82 -0.98 -7.40
N VAL A 115 -16.35 -0.28 -8.41
CA VAL A 115 -16.27 -0.74 -9.80
C VAL A 115 -14.80 -0.90 -10.18
N MET A 116 -14.39 -2.14 -10.46
CA MET A 116 -13.02 -2.48 -10.85
C MET A 116 -12.93 -2.58 -12.38
N ALA A 117 -11.88 -2.01 -12.96
CA ALA A 117 -11.55 -2.10 -14.38
C ALA A 117 -10.18 -2.75 -14.58
N GLU A 118 -10.03 -3.56 -15.64
CA GLU A 118 -8.73 -4.10 -16.01
C GLU A 118 -7.85 -3.02 -16.61
N VAL A 119 -6.61 -2.93 -16.15
CA VAL A 119 -5.58 -2.04 -16.67
C VAL A 119 -4.70 -2.81 -17.64
N THR A 120 -4.80 -2.49 -18.93
CA THR A 120 -4.04 -3.16 -19.99
C THR A 120 -3.02 -2.26 -20.69
N ASP A 121 -3.03 -0.96 -20.42
CA ASP A 121 -2.09 -0.01 -21.04
C ASP A 121 -0.68 -0.22 -20.49
N GLU A 122 0.28 -0.55 -21.37
CA GLU A 122 1.66 -0.87 -20.97
C GLU A 122 2.38 0.29 -20.28
N VAL A 123 2.10 1.53 -20.68
CA VAL A 123 2.72 2.71 -20.05
C VAL A 123 2.15 2.87 -18.65
N ILE A 124 0.84 2.71 -18.49
CA ILE A 124 0.22 2.77 -17.16
C ILE A 124 0.78 1.69 -16.24
N LEU A 125 0.84 0.43 -16.72
CA LEU A 125 1.40 -0.69 -15.94
C LEU A 125 2.83 -0.41 -15.48
N LYS A 126 3.69 0.11 -16.36
CA LYS A 126 5.09 0.38 -16.02
C LYS A 126 5.25 1.57 -15.09
N GLU A 127 4.61 2.69 -15.40
CA GLU A 127 4.86 3.95 -14.69
C GLU A 127 4.08 4.06 -13.37
N PHE A 128 2.84 3.57 -13.34
CA PHE A 128 1.99 3.68 -12.16
C PHE A 128 2.07 2.46 -11.25
N PHE A 129 2.09 1.26 -11.84
CA PHE A 129 2.10 0.02 -11.08
C PHE A 129 3.51 -0.57 -10.86
N LEU A 130 4.52 -0.05 -11.55
CA LEU A 130 5.90 -0.59 -11.54
C LEU A 130 5.99 -2.02 -12.07
N ILE A 131 5.08 -2.41 -12.96
CA ILE A 131 5.00 -3.75 -13.54
C ILE A 131 5.35 -3.66 -15.02
N ASP A 132 6.36 -4.39 -15.47
CA ASP A 132 6.62 -4.58 -16.91
C ASP A 132 5.81 -5.77 -17.42
N PRO A 133 4.72 -5.59 -18.18
CA PRO A 133 3.96 -6.71 -18.74
C PRO A 133 4.74 -7.54 -19.76
N ALA A 134 5.89 -7.04 -20.25
CA ALA A 134 6.79 -7.76 -21.14
C ALA A 134 7.93 -8.48 -20.41
N ASP A 135 7.93 -8.51 -19.07
CA ASP A 135 8.90 -9.30 -18.30
C ASP A 135 8.78 -10.79 -18.69
N ALA A 136 9.89 -11.38 -19.13
CA ALA A 136 9.95 -12.77 -19.55
C ALA A 136 9.64 -13.76 -18.41
N ASN A 137 9.70 -13.30 -17.15
CA ASN A 137 9.30 -14.07 -15.98
C ASN A 137 7.78 -14.25 -15.88
N PHE A 138 6.98 -13.33 -16.42
CA PHE A 138 5.53 -13.34 -16.28
C PHE A 138 4.89 -14.19 -17.39
N LYS A 139 4.15 -15.21 -16.97
CA LYS A 139 3.33 -16.05 -17.86
C LYS A 139 1.96 -15.43 -18.09
N GLU A 140 1.38 -14.91 -17.02
CA GLU A 140 0.06 -14.29 -17.01
C GLU A 140 0.09 -13.14 -16.00
N LEU A 141 -0.59 -12.04 -16.32
CA LEU A 141 -0.71 -10.84 -15.48
C LEU A 141 -2.14 -10.33 -15.61
N ILE A 142 -2.76 -10.01 -14.50
CA ILE A 142 -3.97 -9.19 -14.47
C ILE A 142 -3.81 -8.08 -13.43
N VAL A 143 -4.21 -6.87 -13.79
CA VAL A 143 -4.27 -5.71 -12.90
C VAL A 143 -5.69 -5.16 -12.96
N MET A 144 -6.39 -5.22 -11.84
CA MET A 144 -7.72 -4.64 -11.68
C MET A 144 -7.61 -3.47 -10.73
N GLN A 145 -8.16 -2.31 -11.09
CA GLN A 145 -8.13 -1.11 -10.26
C GLN A 145 -9.46 -0.36 -10.36
N CYS A 146 -9.83 0.36 -9.29
CA CYS A 146 -10.91 1.35 -9.34
C CYS A 146 -10.49 2.59 -10.18
N PRO A 147 -11.14 2.90 -11.31
CA PRO A 147 -10.69 3.96 -12.23
C PRO A 147 -10.97 5.38 -11.74
N ILE A 148 -11.82 5.57 -10.72
CA ILE A 148 -12.17 6.88 -10.14
C ILE A 148 -11.48 7.02 -8.78
N SER A 149 -10.72 8.10 -8.62
CA SER A 149 -9.73 8.34 -7.56
C SER A 149 -10.24 8.49 -6.12
N ALA A 150 -11.46 8.04 -5.82
CA ALA A 150 -12.04 8.15 -4.47
C ALA A 150 -11.79 6.91 -3.60
N ALA A 151 -11.53 5.75 -4.20
CA ALA A 151 -11.28 4.51 -3.47
C ALA A 151 -10.00 3.84 -3.99
N MET A 152 -8.99 3.75 -3.14
CA MET A 152 -7.78 2.99 -3.45
C MET A 152 -8.07 1.50 -3.33
N SER A 153 -8.42 0.86 -4.44
CA SER A 153 -8.69 -0.58 -4.52
C SER A 153 -8.05 -1.18 -5.76
N GLU A 154 -7.26 -2.23 -5.55
CA GLU A 154 -6.51 -2.93 -6.58
C GLU A 154 -6.44 -4.43 -6.27
N ILE A 155 -6.55 -5.25 -7.30
CA ILE A 155 -6.22 -6.67 -7.26
C ILE A 155 -5.25 -6.94 -8.41
N ILE A 156 -4.04 -7.37 -8.09
CA ILE A 156 -3.01 -7.75 -9.06
C ILE A 156 -2.67 -9.21 -8.83
N ILE A 157 -2.64 -10.00 -9.89
CA ILE A 157 -2.21 -11.40 -9.85
C ILE A 157 -1.21 -11.63 -10.97
N ILE A 158 -0.08 -12.27 -10.64
CA ILE A 158 0.99 -12.62 -11.55
C ILE A 158 1.24 -14.13 -11.45
N ASN A 159 1.10 -14.85 -12.56
CA ASN A 159 1.64 -16.21 -12.70
C ASN A 159 3.06 -16.10 -13.25
N ALA A 160 4.06 -16.60 -12.54
CA ALA A 160 5.47 -16.41 -12.89
C ALA A 160 6.28 -17.71 -12.86
N GLU A 161 7.42 -17.73 -13.56
CA GLU A 161 8.41 -18.80 -13.42
C GLU A 161 9.19 -18.69 -12.12
N ASP A 162 9.60 -17.47 -11.79
CA ASP A 162 10.21 -17.06 -10.54
C ASP A 162 9.17 -16.24 -9.75
N VAL A 163 8.44 -16.92 -8.89
CA VAL A 163 7.40 -16.31 -8.04
C VAL A 163 8.00 -15.33 -7.03
N SER A 164 9.25 -15.51 -6.61
CA SER A 164 9.90 -14.58 -5.67
C SER A 164 10.25 -13.25 -6.33
N ALA A 165 10.66 -13.26 -7.61
CA ALA A 165 10.85 -12.02 -8.37
C ALA A 165 9.51 -11.29 -8.63
N ALA A 166 8.43 -12.04 -8.87
CA ALA A 166 7.09 -11.46 -8.97
C ALA A 166 6.62 -10.86 -7.64
N GLU A 167 6.84 -11.55 -6.52
CA GLU A 167 6.57 -11.04 -5.17
C GLU A 167 7.35 -9.74 -4.88
N GLU A 168 8.64 -9.67 -5.23
CA GLU A 168 9.44 -8.44 -5.08
C GLU A 168 8.88 -7.27 -5.90
N THR A 169 8.41 -7.55 -7.12
CA THR A 169 7.73 -6.54 -7.96
C THR A 169 6.48 -6.00 -7.28
N LEU A 170 5.68 -6.88 -6.66
CA LEU A 170 4.45 -6.51 -5.97
C LEU A 170 4.71 -5.80 -4.63
N GLU A 171 5.79 -6.15 -3.92
CA GLU A 171 6.24 -5.40 -2.75
C GLU A 171 6.72 -3.98 -3.11
N ALA A 172 7.33 -3.80 -4.29
CA ALA A 172 7.65 -2.47 -4.79
C ALA A 172 6.38 -1.66 -5.10
N ARG A 173 5.36 -2.28 -5.72
CA ARG A 173 4.04 -1.66 -5.93
C ARG A 173 3.39 -1.24 -4.61
N LYS A 174 3.39 -2.13 -3.61
CA LYS A 174 2.87 -1.88 -2.26
C LYS A 174 3.62 -0.73 -1.58
N THR A 175 4.94 -0.70 -1.69
CA THR A 175 5.77 0.39 -1.14
C THR A 175 5.39 1.73 -1.78
N LYS A 176 5.27 1.78 -3.11
CA LYS A 176 4.81 2.99 -3.82
C LYS A 176 3.40 3.40 -3.39
N ALA A 177 2.48 2.44 -3.21
CA ALA A 177 1.14 2.70 -2.73
C ALA A 177 1.16 3.44 -1.38
N ILE A 178 1.94 2.92 -0.42
CA ILE A 178 2.07 3.49 0.94
C ILE A 178 2.77 4.85 0.93
N GLU A 179 3.84 4.99 0.15
CA GLU A 179 4.74 6.15 0.26
C GLU A 179 4.35 7.32 -0.67
N GLN A 180 3.63 7.05 -1.77
CA GLN A 180 3.47 8.00 -2.87
C GLN A 180 2.02 8.16 -3.35
N ASP A 181 1.20 7.10 -3.30
CA ASP A 181 -0.13 7.13 -3.91
C ASP A 181 -1.27 7.31 -2.90
N ALA A 182 -1.09 6.90 -1.64
CA ALA A 182 -2.12 7.01 -0.62
C ALA A 182 -2.15 8.41 0.02
N TRP A 183 -3.01 9.28 -0.50
CA TRP A 183 -3.11 10.68 -0.05
C TRP A 183 -4.16 10.90 1.04
N TYR A 184 -5.28 10.16 0.98
CA TYR A 184 -6.36 10.30 1.95
C TYR A 184 -6.15 9.39 3.16
N PRO A 185 -6.58 9.77 4.38
CA PRO A 185 -6.39 8.95 5.57
C PRO A 185 -6.89 7.51 5.42
N ASN A 186 -8.07 7.32 4.80
CA ASN A 186 -8.60 5.99 4.53
C ASN A 186 -7.70 5.19 3.58
N ASP A 187 -7.22 5.79 2.49
CA ASP A 187 -6.33 5.12 1.55
C ASP A 187 -4.98 4.77 2.19
N GLN A 188 -4.48 5.59 3.13
CA GLN A 188 -3.26 5.30 3.88
C GLN A 188 -3.43 4.08 4.78
N GLU A 189 -4.58 3.96 5.45
CA GLU A 189 -4.93 2.77 6.24
C GLU A 189 -5.04 1.53 5.35
N LEU A 190 -5.73 1.63 4.20
CA LEU A 190 -5.85 0.55 3.23
C LEU A 190 -4.48 0.13 2.65
N ALA A 191 -3.64 1.09 2.27
CA ALA A 191 -2.30 0.82 1.73
C ALA A 191 -1.40 0.16 2.78
N ALA A 192 -1.44 0.60 4.04
CA ALA A 192 -0.70 -0.03 5.12
C ALA A 192 -1.21 -1.46 5.42
N ALA A 193 -2.52 -1.69 5.29
CA ALA A 193 -3.15 -3.00 5.49
C ALA A 193 -3.12 -3.91 4.25
N SER A 194 -2.65 -3.41 3.11
CA SER A 194 -2.61 -4.16 1.86
C SER A 194 -1.75 -5.42 1.96
N ILE A 195 -2.08 -6.41 1.13
CA ILE A 195 -1.53 -7.76 1.21
C ILE A 195 -0.69 -8.02 -0.03
N VAL A 196 0.54 -8.51 0.16
CA VAL A 196 1.30 -9.22 -0.86
C VAL A 196 1.45 -10.65 -0.37
N GLY A 197 1.21 -11.61 -1.25
CA GLY A 197 1.31 -13.03 -0.92
C GLY A 197 1.62 -13.89 -2.14
N THR A 198 1.92 -15.16 -1.87
CA THR A 198 2.26 -16.15 -2.89
C THR A 198 1.51 -17.46 -2.67
N ASN A 199 1.19 -18.16 -3.77
CA ASN A 199 0.60 -19.49 -3.77
C ASN A 199 1.02 -20.26 -5.03
N GLY A 200 1.84 -21.29 -4.87
CA GLY A 200 2.44 -21.99 -6.00
C GLY A 200 3.31 -21.05 -6.85
N ASN A 201 2.98 -20.92 -8.13
CA ASN A 201 3.68 -20.04 -9.07
C ASN A 201 3.04 -18.63 -9.16
N TYR A 202 2.07 -18.34 -8.31
CA TYR A 202 1.33 -17.09 -8.34
C TYR A 202 1.77 -16.17 -7.22
N ALA A 203 2.00 -14.91 -7.55
CA ALA A 203 2.12 -13.81 -6.58
C ALA A 203 0.92 -12.87 -6.76
N TYR A 204 0.42 -12.28 -5.68
CA TYR A 204 -0.71 -11.35 -5.73
C TYR A 204 -0.51 -10.17 -4.80
N TYR A 205 -1.12 -9.04 -5.18
CA TYR A 205 -1.21 -7.81 -4.40
C TYR A 205 -2.67 -7.39 -4.30
N ILE A 206 -3.12 -7.07 -3.10
CA ILE A 206 -4.51 -6.71 -2.83
C ILE A 206 -4.56 -5.49 -1.91
N ILE A 207 -5.25 -4.46 -2.35
CA ILE A 207 -5.58 -3.28 -1.56
C ILE A 207 -7.09 -3.02 -1.67
N GLY A 208 -7.73 -2.76 -0.55
CA GLY A 208 -9.17 -2.58 -0.44
C GLY A 208 -9.68 -3.07 0.91
N GLU A 209 -10.88 -2.64 1.30
CA GLU A 209 -11.47 -2.99 2.60
C GLU A 209 -11.62 -4.50 2.80
N ASN A 210 -11.81 -5.23 1.71
CA ASN A 210 -12.07 -6.68 1.71
C ASN A 210 -10.84 -7.53 1.35
N ALA A 211 -9.63 -6.97 1.49
CA ALA A 211 -8.39 -7.61 1.05
C ALA A 211 -8.18 -9.02 1.60
N SER A 212 -8.43 -9.26 2.89
CA SER A 212 -8.26 -10.60 3.49
C SER A 212 -9.25 -11.65 2.95
N SER A 213 -10.50 -11.25 2.67
CA SER A 213 -11.45 -12.17 2.06
C SER A 213 -11.08 -12.50 0.62
N ALA A 214 -10.68 -11.48 -0.16
CA ALA A 214 -10.20 -11.66 -1.52
C ALA A 214 -8.93 -12.53 -1.59
N GLU A 215 -7.99 -12.36 -0.65
CA GLU A 215 -6.81 -13.23 -0.54
C GLU A 215 -7.23 -14.70 -0.38
N GLN A 216 -8.19 -14.98 0.49
CA GLN A 216 -8.71 -16.32 0.67
C GLN A 216 -9.32 -16.86 -0.63
N SER A 217 -10.18 -16.08 -1.29
CA SER A 217 -10.85 -16.50 -2.53
C SER A 217 -9.85 -16.79 -3.65
N ILE A 218 -8.82 -15.95 -3.79
CA ILE A 218 -7.73 -16.10 -4.77
C ILE A 218 -6.94 -17.37 -4.48
N ASN A 219 -6.56 -17.59 -3.21
CA ASN A 219 -5.82 -18.77 -2.80
C ASN A 219 -6.61 -20.07 -3.04
N ASP A 220 -7.89 -20.07 -2.70
CA ASP A 220 -8.79 -21.22 -2.93
C ASP A 220 -8.93 -21.53 -4.42
N TYR A 221 -9.07 -20.49 -5.27
CA TYR A 221 -9.11 -20.67 -6.71
C TYR A 221 -7.79 -21.25 -7.24
N ILE A 222 -6.66 -20.66 -6.89
CA ILE A 222 -5.33 -21.11 -7.35
C ILE A 222 -5.06 -22.55 -6.94
N SER A 223 -5.39 -22.92 -5.70
CA SER A 223 -5.23 -24.28 -5.20
C SER A 223 -6.16 -25.30 -5.88
N SER A 224 -7.22 -24.84 -6.55
CA SER A 224 -8.09 -25.71 -7.36
C SER A 224 -7.54 -26.00 -8.76
N LEU A 225 -6.51 -25.26 -9.20
CA LEU A 225 -5.86 -25.45 -10.52
C LEU A 225 -4.80 -26.55 -10.52
N SER A 226 -4.33 -26.96 -9.34
CA SER A 226 -3.31 -28.01 -9.12
C SER A 226 -3.91 -29.41 -9.00
#